data_AF-A0A3B4TPC3-F1
#
_entry.id   AF-A0A3B4TPC3-F1
#
_cell.length_a   1.000
_cell.length_b   1.000
_cell.length_c   1.000
_cell.angle_alpha   90.00
_cell.angle_beta   90.00
_cell.angle_gamma   90.00
#
_symmetry.space_group_name_H-M   'P 1'
#
loop_
_entity.id
_entity.type
_entity.pdbx_description
1 polymer ?
#
loop_
_entity_poly.entity_id
_entity_poly.type
_entity_poly.pdbx_seq_one_letter_code
_entity_poly.pdbx_strand_id
1 'polypeptide(L)'
;MTSQSDGCPASVSANSQKILSIIKWWIKQIEQNKNRPVLDLSASSIQKLDPSFTCSEDTHTLILDRNHIMKLDHLERSPGLQQLSVASNRLVRMMGVSRLTELRVLNLPNNSIGYIEGCQ
;
A
#
# COMPACT_ATOMS: atom_id res chain seq x y z
N MET A 1 -24.02 -24.83 -11.54
CA MET A 1 -24.16 -23.46 -11.02
C MET A 1 -23.13 -22.62 -11.74
N THR A 2 -23.54 -22.08 -12.87
CA THR A 2 -22.74 -21.30 -13.82
C THR A 2 -22.83 -19.82 -13.50
N SER A 3 -21.85 -19.08 -14.04
CA SER A 3 -21.86 -17.65 -14.41
C SER A 3 -20.81 -16.82 -13.64
N GLN A 4 -20.01 -15.97 -14.27
CA GLN A 4 -19.89 -15.61 -15.68
C GLN A 4 -18.53 -14.91 -15.86
N SER A 5 -17.86 -15.24 -16.95
CA SER A 5 -16.77 -14.46 -17.53
C SER A 5 -17.33 -13.13 -18.05
N ASP A 6 -16.85 -11.99 -17.54
CA ASP A 6 -17.06 -10.71 -18.23
C ASP A 6 -15.84 -10.42 -19.10
N GLY A 7 -15.88 -11.05 -20.27
CA GLY A 7 -15.07 -10.70 -21.42
C GLY A 7 -15.39 -9.29 -21.90
N CYS A 8 -14.38 -8.66 -22.51
CA CYS A 8 -14.50 -7.40 -23.22
C CYS A 8 -15.72 -7.38 -24.15
N PRO A 9 -16.56 -6.32 -24.17
CA PRO A 9 -17.51 -6.14 -25.24
C PRO A 9 -16.76 -5.50 -26.42
N ALA A 10 -16.25 -6.34 -27.32
CA ALA A 10 -15.87 -5.91 -28.64
C ALA A 10 -17.13 -5.66 -29.49
N SER A 11 -17.31 -4.40 -29.87
CA SER A 11 -18.06 -3.88 -31.03
C SER A 11 -19.59 -3.81 -30.99
N VAL A 12 -20.07 -2.79 -31.71
CA VAL A 12 -21.44 -2.50 -32.21
C VAL A 12 -22.28 -1.49 -31.40
N SER A 13 -22.53 -0.36 -32.07
CA SER A 13 -23.44 0.75 -31.75
C SER A 13 -23.11 1.57 -30.50
N ALA A 14 -22.29 2.59 -30.68
CA ALA A 14 -21.98 3.57 -29.65
C ALA A 14 -23.11 4.61 -29.57
N ASN A 15 -24.20 4.28 -28.87
CA ASN A 15 -25.18 5.28 -28.45
C ASN A 15 -24.47 6.29 -27.53
N SER A 16 -24.80 7.59 -27.61
CA SER A 16 -24.03 8.65 -26.89
C SER A 16 -23.94 8.38 -25.39
N GLN A 17 -24.96 7.75 -24.81
CA GLN A 17 -25.00 7.32 -23.42
C GLN A 17 -23.95 6.24 -23.09
N LYS A 18 -23.64 5.31 -23.99
CA LYS A 18 -22.65 4.23 -23.78
C LYS A 18 -21.22 4.78 -23.83
N ILE A 19 -20.97 5.73 -24.73
CA ILE A 19 -19.71 6.49 -24.77
C ILE A 19 -19.56 7.33 -23.50
N LEU A 20 -20.61 8.03 -23.08
CA LEU A 20 -20.65 8.80 -21.84
C LEU A 20 -20.34 7.93 -20.62
N SER A 21 -20.87 6.70 -20.56
CA SER A 21 -20.57 5.74 -19.50
C SER A 21 -19.10 5.32 -19.50
N ILE A 22 -18.50 5.08 -20.68
CA ILE A 22 -17.08 4.74 -20.81
C ILE A 22 -16.20 5.91 -20.40
N ILE A 23 -16.52 7.14 -20.83
CA ILE A 23 -15.77 8.35 -20.47
C ILE A 23 -15.90 8.63 -18.97
N LYS A 24 -17.09 8.53 -18.39
CA LYS A 24 -17.29 8.65 -16.94
C LYS A 24 -16.54 7.56 -16.17
N TRP A 25 -16.49 6.34 -16.69
CA TRP A 25 -15.71 5.25 -16.10
C TRP A 25 -14.21 5.53 -16.17
N TRP A 26 -13.70 6.03 -17.31
CA TRP A 26 -12.31 6.43 -17.48
C TRP A 26 -11.93 7.56 -16.53
N ILE A 27 -12.76 8.60 -16.41
CA ILE A 27 -12.54 9.71 -15.48
C ILE A 27 -12.55 9.20 -14.03
N LYS A 28 -13.51 8.35 -13.66
CA LYS A 28 -13.57 7.74 -12.32
C LYS A 28 -12.33 6.89 -12.02
N GLN A 29 -11.83 6.12 -12.98
CA GLN A 29 -10.59 5.35 -12.83
C GLN A 29 -9.36 6.25 -12.69
N ILE A 30 -9.30 7.37 -13.43
CA ILE A 30 -8.22 8.34 -13.32
C ILE A 30 -8.25 9.04 -11.94
N GLU A 31 -9.43 9.37 -11.42
CA GLU A 31 -9.60 9.94 -10.07
C GLU A 31 -9.25 8.91 -8.97
N GLN A 32 -9.68 7.66 -9.12
CA GLN A 32 -9.31 6.58 -8.19
C GLN A 32 -7.79 6.31 -8.19
N ASN A 33 -7.11 6.44 -9.34
CA ASN A 33 -5.67 6.32 -9.42
C ASN A 33 -4.91 7.50 -8.80
N LYS A 34 -5.53 8.69 -8.73
CA LYS A 34 -4.96 9.86 -8.02
C LYS A 34 -5.09 9.77 -6.50
N ASN A 35 -6.03 8.98 -5.99
CA ASN A 35 -6.34 8.89 -4.56
C ASN A 35 -5.95 7.54 -3.95
N ARG A 36 -4.79 6.98 -4.36
CA ARG A 36 -4.18 5.88 -3.60
C ARG A 36 -3.98 6.40 -2.18
N PRO A 37 -4.66 5.85 -1.16
CA PRO A 37 -4.56 6.35 0.20
C PRO A 37 -3.12 6.17 0.67
N VAL A 38 -2.44 7.30 0.74
CA VAL A 38 -1.14 7.44 1.36
C VAL A 38 -1.40 7.80 2.81
N LEU A 39 -0.97 6.93 3.72
CA LEU A 39 -0.97 7.22 5.13
C LEU A 39 0.40 7.77 5.51
N ASP A 40 0.50 9.08 5.64
CA ASP A 40 1.70 9.77 6.10
C ASP A 40 1.64 9.97 7.62
N LEU A 41 2.53 9.29 8.32
CA LEU A 41 2.76 9.36 9.76
C LEU A 41 4.19 9.81 10.05
N SER A 42 4.83 10.52 9.11
CA SER A 42 6.18 11.02 9.28
C SER A 42 6.29 12.05 10.41
N ALA A 43 7.48 12.16 11.01
CA ALA A 43 7.78 13.12 12.08
C ALA A 43 6.84 13.07 13.31
N SER A 44 6.12 11.97 13.51
CA SER A 44 5.16 11.78 14.60
C SER A 44 5.79 11.22 15.88
N SER A 45 7.12 11.18 15.96
CA SER A 45 7.89 10.62 17.08
C SER A 45 7.47 9.20 17.50
N ILE A 46 7.00 8.42 16.54
CA ILE A 46 6.54 7.05 16.76
C ILE A 46 7.76 6.17 17.10
N GLN A 47 7.72 5.49 18.25
CA GLN A 47 8.79 4.58 18.67
C GLN A 47 8.45 3.12 18.39
N LYS A 48 7.17 2.78 18.39
CA LYS A 48 6.62 1.46 18.11
C LYS A 48 5.27 1.62 17.41
N LEU A 49 4.99 0.72 16.47
CA LEU A 49 3.64 0.57 15.96
C LEU A 49 2.78 -0.09 17.05
N ASP A 50 1.55 0.39 17.18
CA ASP A 50 0.61 -0.19 18.13
C ASP A 50 0.17 -1.59 17.66
N PRO A 51 -0.02 -2.58 18.55
CA PRO A 51 -0.57 -3.88 18.17
C PRO A 51 -1.95 -3.80 17.53
N SER A 52 -2.70 -2.73 17.75
CA SER A 52 -3.98 -2.45 17.11
C SER A 52 -3.85 -1.75 15.76
N PHE A 53 -2.62 -1.44 15.30
CA PHE A 53 -2.39 -0.78 14.03
C PHE A 53 -2.84 -1.69 12.88
N THR A 54 -3.79 -1.20 12.10
CA THR A 54 -4.25 -1.81 10.86
C THR A 54 -4.26 -0.74 9.78
N CYS A 55 -3.62 -0.97 8.64
CA CYS A 55 -3.92 -0.14 7.47
C CYS A 55 -5.33 -0.47 6.96
N SER A 56 -6.06 0.54 6.48
CA SER A 56 -7.33 0.31 5.78
C SER A 56 -7.08 -0.58 4.56
N GLU A 57 -8.07 -1.36 4.12
CA GLU A 57 -7.99 -2.15 2.88
C GLU A 57 -7.61 -1.26 1.68
N ASP A 58 -7.98 0.02 1.75
CA ASP A 58 -7.66 0.98 0.71
C ASP A 58 -6.22 1.51 0.82
N THR A 59 -5.53 1.45 1.96
CA THR A 59 -4.21 2.08 2.13
C THR A 59 -3.11 1.29 1.44
N HIS A 60 -2.55 1.88 0.38
CA HIS A 60 -1.52 1.25 -0.44
C HIS A 60 -0.10 1.72 -0.09
N THR A 61 0.03 2.92 0.49
CA THR A 61 1.33 3.56 0.77
C THR A 61 1.36 4.00 2.22
N LEU A 62 2.39 3.58 2.96
CA LEU A 62 2.62 3.97 4.35
C LEU A 62 3.97 4.68 4.47
N ILE A 63 3.95 5.91 4.97
CA ILE A 63 5.14 6.73 5.18
C ILE A 63 5.30 6.94 6.68
N LEU A 64 6.40 6.45 7.22
CA LEU A 64 6.78 6.49 8.63
C LEU A 64 8.13 7.21 8.80
N ASP A 65 8.49 8.07 7.87
CA ASP A 65 9.80 8.72 7.84
C ASP A 65 10.03 9.64 9.04
N ARG A 66 11.29 9.84 9.44
CA ARG A 66 11.66 10.73 10.56
C ARG A 66 10.95 10.38 11.87
N ASN A 67 10.78 9.11 12.16
CA ASN A 67 10.30 8.62 13.45
C ASN A 67 11.43 7.98 14.25
N HIS A 68 11.10 7.38 15.39
CA HIS A 68 12.06 6.71 16.27
C HIS A 68 11.79 5.20 16.32
N ILE A 69 11.27 4.63 15.22
CA ILE A 69 10.82 3.26 15.19
C ILE A 69 12.03 2.33 15.25
N MET A 70 12.06 1.47 16.27
CA MET A 70 13.15 0.50 16.47
C MET A 70 12.82 -0.89 15.93
N LYS A 71 11.52 -1.23 15.91
CA LYS A 71 11.02 -2.51 15.42
C LYS A 71 9.76 -2.27 14.60
N LEU A 72 9.74 -2.87 13.41
CA LEU A 72 8.54 -3.00 12.61
C LEU A 72 7.89 -4.33 12.97
N ASP A 73 6.76 -4.27 13.67
CA ASP A 73 5.93 -5.42 14.05
C ASP A 73 4.48 -5.13 13.64
N HIS A 74 3.65 -6.18 13.54
CA HIS A 74 2.19 -6.09 13.27
C HIS A 74 1.76 -5.59 11.88
N LEU A 75 2.69 -5.35 10.96
CA LEU A 75 2.37 -4.94 9.57
C LEU A 75 1.70 -6.04 8.74
N GLU A 76 1.83 -7.28 9.16
CA GLU A 76 1.22 -8.46 8.53
C GLU A 76 -0.32 -8.40 8.39
N ARG A 77 -0.99 -7.50 9.12
CA ARG A 77 -2.44 -7.26 8.99
C ARG A 77 -2.80 -6.30 7.85
N SER A 78 -1.80 -5.85 7.09
CA SER A 78 -1.96 -4.89 5.99
C SER A 78 -1.54 -5.52 4.65
N PRO A 79 -2.25 -6.57 4.17
CA PRO A 79 -1.83 -7.33 2.99
C PRO A 79 -1.83 -6.49 1.70
N GLY A 80 -2.63 -5.42 1.63
CA GLY A 80 -2.71 -4.51 0.48
C GLY A 80 -1.59 -3.47 0.39
N LEU A 81 -0.64 -3.46 1.35
CA LEU A 81 0.41 -2.46 1.38
C LEU A 81 1.42 -2.68 0.24
N GLN A 82 1.48 -1.74 -0.70
CA GLN A 82 2.38 -1.81 -1.86
C GLN A 82 3.67 -1.01 -1.67
N GLN A 83 3.63 0.05 -0.85
CA GLN A 83 4.76 0.93 -0.63
C GLN A 83 4.92 1.24 0.87
N LEU A 84 6.13 1.08 1.38
CA LEU A 84 6.48 1.34 2.76
C LEU A 84 7.75 2.18 2.82
N SER A 85 7.66 3.37 3.41
CA SER A 85 8.80 4.23 3.69
C SER A 85 8.99 4.35 5.18
N VAL A 86 10.19 4.04 5.65
CA VAL A 86 10.61 4.13 7.05
C VAL A 86 11.98 4.80 7.12
N ALA A 87 12.21 5.81 6.28
CA ALA A 87 13.48 6.52 6.19
C ALA A 87 13.77 7.32 7.46
N SER A 88 15.04 7.47 7.83
CA SER A 88 15.46 8.25 9.01
C SER A 88 14.79 7.77 10.31
N ASN A 89 14.77 6.45 10.52
CA ASN A 89 14.30 5.81 11.75
C ASN A 89 15.49 5.15 12.49
N ARG A 90 15.22 4.42 13.56
CA ARG A 90 16.23 3.67 14.34
C ARG A 90 16.02 2.16 14.21
N LEU A 91 15.59 1.72 13.03
CA LEU A 91 15.13 0.36 12.84
C LEU A 91 16.29 -0.63 13.04
N VAL A 92 16.12 -1.56 13.97
CA VAL A 92 17.11 -2.61 14.30
C VAL A 92 16.65 -3.97 13.79
N ARG A 93 15.33 -4.21 13.75
CA ARG A 93 14.71 -5.46 13.27
C ARG A 93 13.40 -5.17 12.54
N MET A 94 13.11 -6.00 11.54
CA MET A 94 11.86 -6.00 10.77
C MET A 94 11.24 -7.38 10.86
N MET A 95 10.16 -7.53 11.62
CA MET A 95 9.40 -8.79 11.66
C MET A 95 8.04 -8.59 11.00
N GLY A 96 7.60 -9.57 10.20
CA GLY A 96 6.31 -9.51 9.53
C GLY A 96 6.28 -8.68 8.23
N VAL A 97 7.35 -7.94 7.88
CA VAL A 97 7.48 -7.34 6.53
C VAL A 97 7.53 -8.42 5.45
N SER A 98 8.08 -9.60 5.76
CA SER A 98 8.08 -10.77 4.87
C SER A 98 6.69 -11.30 4.52
N ARG A 99 5.66 -10.94 5.30
CA ARG A 99 4.26 -11.34 5.06
C ARG A 99 3.50 -10.35 4.17
N LEU A 100 4.11 -9.20 3.83
CA LEU A 100 3.54 -8.22 2.91
C LEU A 100 3.79 -8.67 1.47
N THR A 101 2.92 -9.55 0.96
CA THR A 101 3.07 -10.15 -0.38
C THR A 101 2.95 -9.15 -1.52
N GLU A 102 2.20 -8.06 -1.32
CA GLU A 102 1.99 -7.02 -2.32
C GLU A 102 3.02 -5.88 -2.25
N LEU A 103 3.99 -5.96 -1.31
CA LEU A 103 4.98 -4.90 -1.13
C LEU A 103 5.93 -4.84 -2.33
N ARG A 104 5.91 -3.72 -3.05
CA ARG A 104 6.73 -3.46 -4.23
C ARG A 104 7.88 -2.50 -3.95
N VAL A 105 7.68 -1.59 -3.00
CA VAL A 105 8.64 -0.54 -2.67
C VAL A 105 8.88 -0.51 -1.17
N LEU A 106 10.14 -0.67 -0.76
CA LEU A 106 10.57 -0.58 0.63
C LEU A 106 11.73 0.42 0.74
N ASN A 107 11.50 1.52 1.44
CA ASN A 107 12.47 2.61 1.60
C ASN A 107 12.99 2.64 3.06
N LEU A 108 14.25 2.25 3.25
CA LEU A 108 14.93 2.10 4.55
C LEU A 108 16.16 3.01 4.80
N PRO A 109 16.44 4.10 4.05
CA PRO A 109 17.68 4.85 4.22
C PRO A 109 17.73 5.53 5.59
N ASN A 110 18.95 5.81 6.06
CA ASN A 110 19.21 6.43 7.37
C ASN A 110 18.57 5.67 8.54
N ASN A 111 18.61 4.34 8.51
CA ASN A 111 18.31 3.51 9.66
C ASN A 111 19.57 2.91 10.27
N SER A 112 19.49 2.49 11.52
CA SER A 112 20.55 1.76 12.23
C SER A 112 20.42 0.24 12.06
N ILE A 113 20.06 -0.23 10.87
CA ILE A 113 19.84 -1.67 10.59
C ILE A 113 21.20 -2.37 10.63
N GLY A 114 21.54 -2.92 11.79
CA GLY A 114 22.76 -3.70 11.98
C GLY A 114 22.63 -5.15 11.50
N TYR A 115 21.40 -5.64 11.31
CA TYR A 115 21.14 -7.03 10.95
C TYR A 115 19.80 -7.15 10.21
N ILE A 116 19.82 -7.77 9.03
CA ILE A 116 18.61 -8.12 8.27
C ILE A 116 18.45 -9.65 8.37
N GLU A 117 17.52 -10.11 9.21
CA GLU A 117 17.14 -11.53 9.28
C GLU A 117 15.98 -11.74 8.30
N GLY A 118 16.09 -12.71 7.37
CA GLY A 118 15.01 -13.01 6.43
C GLY A 118 15.42 -13.41 5.02
N CYS A 119 16.71 -13.46 4.68
CA CYS A 119 17.17 -14.17 3.48
C CYS A 119 17.38 -15.65 3.83
N GLN A 120 16.33 -16.46 3.73
CA GLN A 120 16.46 -17.91 3.61
C GLN A 120 15.63 -18.39 2.42
#